data_AF-A0A1U7MRF1-F1
#
_entry.id   AF-A0A1U7MRF1-F1
#
_cell.length_a   1.000
_cell.length_b   1.000
_cell.length_c   1.000
_cell.angle_alpha   90.00
_cell.angle_beta   90.00
_cell.angle_gamma   90.00
#
_symmetry.space_group_name_H-M   'P 1'
#
loop_
_entity.id
_entity.type
_entity.pdbx_description
1 polymer ?
#
loop_
_entity_poly.entity_id
_entity_poly.type
_entity_poly.pdbx_seq_one_letter_code
_entity_poly.pdbx_strand_id
1 'polypeptide(L)'
;MTLSPSGSDAVVTGHPGRAWSIMLIGGVLGWISGQSWSIDRGFGEAFSLFMAFGTLAVIAAPAQMTAGRAARPLWVAVAGAIGITVPWFFDLAIELGGDGVWLPTLFVLVVGFGVTYGVATFTRIAMHRLEDW
;
A
#
# COMPACT_ATOMS: atom_id res chain seq x y z
N MET A 1 34.28 11.96 -0.79
CA MET A 1 32.84 12.03 -1.13
C MET A 1 32.23 13.09 -0.24
N THR A 2 32.08 14.31 -0.75
CA THR A 2 31.51 15.45 -0.04
C THR A 2 30.03 15.52 -0.38
N LEU A 3 29.18 15.27 0.62
CA LEU A 3 27.74 15.49 0.53
C LEU A 3 27.53 17.02 0.52
N SER A 4 27.39 17.58 -0.68
CA SER A 4 26.95 18.97 -0.80
C SER A 4 25.51 19.09 -0.30
N PRO A 5 25.19 20.07 0.58
CA PRO A 5 23.82 20.35 0.99
C PRO A 5 23.02 21.11 -0.08
N SER A 6 23.64 21.48 -1.21
CA SER A 6 22.93 22.01 -2.37
C SER A 6 22.33 20.85 -3.18
N GLY A 7 21.07 20.54 -2.89
CA GLY A 7 20.14 19.87 -3.81
C GLY A 7 20.69 18.65 -4.54
N SER A 8 20.55 17.48 -3.91
CA SER A 8 20.63 16.22 -4.64
C SER A 8 19.59 16.23 -5.77
N ASP A 9 20.03 16.52 -6.99
CA ASP A 9 19.25 16.37 -8.23
C ASP A 9 18.75 14.92 -8.44
N ALA A 10 19.13 13.97 -7.57
CA ALA A 10 18.61 12.61 -7.60
C ALA A 10 17.11 12.51 -7.24
N VAL A 11 16.49 13.57 -6.69
CA VAL A 11 15.04 13.60 -6.39
C VAL A 11 14.19 13.94 -7.63
N VAL A 12 14.80 14.34 -8.76
CA VAL A 12 14.07 14.98 -9.87
C VAL A 12 13.47 14.00 -10.89
N THR A 13 13.81 12.71 -10.86
CA THR A 13 13.17 11.70 -11.73
C THR A 13 12.54 10.58 -10.91
N GLY A 14 11.34 10.85 -10.38
CA GLY A 14 10.51 9.80 -9.79
C GLY A 14 10.30 8.65 -10.78
N HIS A 15 10.30 7.41 -10.28
CA HIS A 15 10.20 6.22 -11.12
C HIS A 15 8.90 5.46 -10.83
N PRO A 16 7.83 5.68 -11.61
CA PRO A 16 6.52 5.06 -11.36
C PRO A 16 6.58 3.52 -11.26
N GLY A 17 7.43 2.88 -12.08
CA GLY A 17 7.64 1.43 -12.02
C GLY A 17 8.17 0.93 -10.67
N ARG A 18 9.04 1.70 -9.98
CA ARG A 18 9.54 1.31 -8.65
C ARG A 18 8.45 1.43 -7.59
N ALA A 19 7.65 2.49 -7.65
CA ALA A 19 6.51 2.66 -6.75
C ALA A 19 5.49 1.53 -6.90
N TRP A 20 5.25 1.06 -8.12
CA TRP A 20 4.45 -0.13 -8.40
C TRP A 20 5.02 -1.38 -7.73
N SER A 21 6.31 -1.67 -7.91
CA SER A 21 6.95 -2.82 -7.27
C SER A 21 6.90 -2.73 -5.74
N ILE A 22 7.17 -1.56 -5.18
CA ILE A 22 7.09 -1.31 -3.73
C ILE A 22 5.68 -1.58 -3.23
N MET A 23 4.64 -1.10 -3.92
CA MET A 23 3.26 -1.29 -3.47
C MET A 23 2.75 -2.71 -3.68
N LEU A 24 3.16 -3.42 -4.73
CA LEU A 24 2.81 -4.83 -4.89
C LEU A 24 3.38 -5.66 -3.74
N ILE A 25 4.68 -5.49 -3.45
CA ILE A 25 5.33 -6.16 -2.31
C ILE A 25 4.71 -5.67 -1.00
N GLY A 26 4.44 -4.37 -0.87
CA GLY A 26 3.83 -3.77 0.29
C GLY A 26 2.42 -4.27 0.58
N GLY A 27 1.63 -4.56 -0.45
CA GLY A 27 0.33 -5.21 -0.33
C GLY A 27 0.45 -6.63 0.23
N VAL A 28 1.42 -7.41 -0.26
CA VAL A 28 1.71 -8.75 0.28
C VAL A 28 2.15 -8.66 1.73
N LEU A 29 3.02 -7.71 2.08
CA LEU A 29 3.43 -7.47 3.47
C LEU A 29 2.24 -7.02 4.35
N GLY A 30 1.31 -6.25 3.80
CA GLY A 30 0.05 -5.90 4.46
C GLY A 30 -0.78 -7.14 4.77
N TRP A 31 -0.96 -8.04 3.81
CA TRP A 31 -1.63 -9.32 4.05
C TRP A 31 -0.91 -10.17 5.12
N ILE A 32 0.42 -10.32 5.02
CA ILE A 32 1.22 -11.04 6.04
C ILE A 32 1.04 -10.43 7.43
N SER A 33 1.03 -9.09 7.51
CA SER A 33 0.81 -8.36 8.76
C SER A 33 -0.57 -8.68 9.32
N GLY A 34 -1.62 -8.65 8.50
CA GLY A 34 -2.97 -9.05 8.92
C GLY A 34 -3.01 -10.49 9.45
N GLN A 35 -2.49 -11.45 8.67
CA GLN A 35 -2.50 -12.86 9.05
C GLN A 35 -1.64 -13.17 10.28
N SER A 36 -0.62 -12.34 10.55
CA SER A 36 0.20 -12.49 11.75
C SER A 36 -0.56 -12.22 13.04
N TRP A 37 -1.68 -11.49 12.95
CA TRP A 37 -2.57 -11.13 14.04
C TRP A 37 -4.01 -11.63 13.79
N SER A 38 -4.17 -12.77 13.12
CA SER A 38 -5.47 -13.36 12.81
C SER A 38 -6.20 -13.90 14.05
N ILE A 39 -7.49 -14.24 13.87
CA ILE A 39 -8.35 -14.82 14.91
C ILE A 39 -7.77 -16.13 15.45
N ASP A 40 -7.19 -16.96 14.57
CA ASP A 40 -6.58 -18.24 14.96
C ASP A 40 -5.39 -18.08 15.91
N ARG A 41 -4.82 -16.86 15.97
CA ARG A 41 -3.72 -16.50 16.88
C ARG A 41 -4.20 -15.81 18.16
N GLY A 42 -5.51 -15.76 18.39
CA GLY A 42 -6.13 -15.19 19.59
C GLY A 42 -6.36 -13.68 19.55
N PHE A 43 -6.31 -13.05 18.37
CA PHE A 43 -6.57 -11.62 18.18
C PHE A 43 -7.94 -11.38 17.52
N GLY A 44 -8.48 -10.15 17.63
CA GLY A 44 -9.75 -9.81 16.98
C GLY A 44 -9.60 -9.51 15.49
N GLU A 45 -10.63 -9.82 14.68
CA GLU A 45 -10.68 -9.54 13.24
C GLU A 45 -10.35 -8.07 12.92
N ALA A 46 -10.93 -7.14 13.69
CA ALA A 46 -10.68 -5.71 13.54
C ALA A 46 -9.21 -5.34 13.74
N PHE A 47 -8.49 -6.04 14.62
CA PHE A 47 -7.07 -5.79 14.86
C PHE A 47 -6.20 -6.33 13.72
N SER A 48 -6.51 -7.53 13.20
CA SER A 48 -5.89 -8.07 11.99
C SER A 48 -6.04 -7.10 10.80
N LEU A 49 -7.25 -6.61 10.54
CA LEU A 49 -7.53 -5.65 9.47
C LEU A 49 -6.80 -4.31 9.71
N PHE A 50 -6.75 -3.83 10.95
CA PHE A 50 -6.00 -2.63 11.30
C PHE A 50 -4.50 -2.78 10.99
N MET A 51 -3.90 -3.91 11.36
CA MET A 51 -2.48 -4.18 11.07
C MET A 51 -2.22 -4.29 9.56
N ALA A 52 -3.12 -4.93 8.83
CA ALA A 52 -3.01 -5.07 7.38
C ALA A 52 -3.05 -3.73 6.65
N PHE A 53 -4.11 -2.94 6.88
CA PHE A 53 -4.29 -1.65 6.22
C PHE A 53 -3.37 -0.57 6.76
N GLY A 54 -2.99 -0.64 8.04
CA GLY A 54 -1.98 0.23 8.64
C GLY A 54 -0.61 0.04 7.98
N THR A 55 -0.22 -1.22 7.74
CA THR A 55 1.01 -1.54 7.00
C THR A 55 0.97 -0.99 5.58
N LEU A 56 -0.15 -1.18 4.88
CA LEU A 56 -0.38 -0.65 3.55
C LEU A 56 -0.24 0.88 3.50
N ALA A 57 -0.83 1.58 4.48
CA ALA A 57 -0.74 3.03 4.64
C ALA A 57 0.71 3.50 4.84
N VAL A 58 1.46 2.86 5.73
CA VAL A 58 2.86 3.21 6.00
C VAL A 58 3.74 3.05 4.77
N ILE A 59 3.50 2.03 3.94
CA ILE A 59 4.29 1.78 2.72
C ILE A 59 3.87 2.70 1.57
N ALA A 60 2.60 3.10 1.50
CA ALA A 60 2.08 3.96 0.45
C ALA A 60 2.78 5.33 0.39
N ALA A 61 3.16 5.90 1.53
CA ALA A 61 3.88 7.17 1.59
C ALA A 61 5.26 7.13 0.90
N PRO A 62 6.23 6.29 1.32
CA PRO A 62 7.52 6.19 0.64
C PRO A 62 7.40 5.67 -0.80
N ALA A 63 6.41 4.85 -1.12
CA ALA A 63 6.13 4.44 -2.49
C ALA A 63 5.76 5.65 -3.37
N GLN A 64 4.84 6.51 -2.91
CA GLN A 64 4.47 7.73 -3.62
C GLN A 64 5.65 8.71 -3.73
N MET A 65 6.46 8.85 -2.69
CA MET A 65 7.67 9.67 -2.73
C MET A 65 8.65 9.17 -3.79
N THR A 66 8.83 7.85 -3.89
CA THR A 66 9.69 7.20 -4.92
C THR A 66 9.11 7.37 -6.33
N ALA A 67 7.79 7.39 -6.45
CA ALA A 67 7.09 7.61 -7.71
C ALA A 67 7.29 9.03 -8.27
N GLY A 68 7.50 10.01 -7.37
CA GLY A 68 7.70 11.42 -7.67
C GLY A 68 6.41 12.16 -8.08
N ARG A 69 6.57 13.43 -8.46
CA ARG A 69 5.47 14.41 -8.61
C ARG A 69 4.48 14.09 -9.74
N ALA A 70 4.97 13.49 -10.83
CA ALA A 70 4.15 13.16 -12.00
C ALA A 70 3.33 11.88 -11.80
N ALA A 71 3.64 11.07 -10.79
CA ALA A 71 2.95 9.81 -10.56
C ALA A 71 1.54 10.04 -10.02
N ARG A 72 0.56 9.43 -10.70
CA ARG A 72 -0.84 9.50 -10.28
C ARG A 72 -1.06 8.56 -9.09
N PRO A 73 -1.60 9.06 -7.95
CA PRO A 73 -1.92 8.25 -6.78
C PRO A 73 -2.80 7.03 -7.11
N LEU A 74 -3.65 7.16 -8.13
CA LEU A 74 -4.49 6.08 -8.66
C LEU A 74 -3.69 4.81 -8.96
N TRP A 75 -2.54 4.93 -9.61
CA TRP A 75 -1.76 3.75 -10.01
C TRP A 75 -1.04 3.09 -8.84
N VAL A 76 -0.61 3.89 -7.86
CA VAL A 76 -0.05 3.41 -6.60
C VAL A 76 -1.13 2.64 -5.82
N ALA A 77 -2.36 3.17 -5.81
CA ALA A 77 -3.52 2.53 -5.18
C ALA A 77 -3.91 1.21 -5.82
N VAL A 78 -3.93 1.13 -7.17
CA VAL A 78 -4.18 -0.14 -7.88
C VAL A 78 -3.12 -1.18 -7.51
N ALA A 79 -1.83 -0.81 -7.51
CA ALA A 79 -0.75 -1.72 -7.14
C ALA A 79 -0.90 -2.25 -5.70
N GLY A 80 -1.20 -1.36 -4.74
CA GLY A 80 -1.42 -1.75 -3.34
C GLY A 80 -2.63 -2.66 -3.17
N ALA A 81 -3.74 -2.31 -3.82
CA ALA A 81 -4.98 -3.09 -3.79
C ALA A 81 -4.77 -4.50 -4.37
N ILE A 82 -4.08 -4.63 -5.51
CA ILE A 82 -3.74 -5.94 -6.09
C ILE A 82 -2.84 -6.72 -5.13
N GLY A 83 -1.78 -6.09 -4.63
CA GLY A 83 -0.79 -6.75 -3.77
C GLY A 83 -1.39 -7.34 -2.50
N ILE A 84 -2.39 -6.69 -1.90
CA ILE A 84 -3.06 -7.19 -0.70
C ILE A 84 -4.22 -8.15 -1.01
N THR A 85 -4.98 -7.88 -2.07
CA THR A 85 -6.22 -8.64 -2.38
C THR A 85 -5.91 -10.01 -2.95
N VAL A 86 -4.89 -10.14 -3.80
CA VAL A 86 -4.60 -11.42 -4.48
C VAL A 86 -4.24 -12.52 -3.48
N PRO A 87 -3.28 -12.32 -2.54
CA PRO A 87 -3.03 -13.29 -1.49
C PRO A 87 -4.27 -13.59 -0.64
N TRP A 88 -5.01 -12.55 -0.24
CA TRP A 88 -6.22 -12.70 0.57
C TRP A 88 -7.31 -13.53 -0.11
N PHE A 89 -7.51 -13.35 -1.42
CA PHE A 89 -8.45 -14.14 -2.20
C PHE A 89 -8.07 -15.62 -2.19
N PHE A 90 -6.79 -15.95 -2.42
CA PHE A 90 -6.34 -17.33 -2.44
C PHE A 90 -6.43 -17.99 -1.06
N ASP A 91 -6.12 -17.23 -0.02
CA ASP A 91 -6.26 -17.65 1.38
C ASP A 91 -7.71 -18.06 1.69
N LEU A 92 -8.67 -17.17 1.42
CA LEU A 92 -10.09 -17.44 1.60
C LEU A 92 -10.62 -18.56 0.71
N ALA A 93 -10.11 -18.67 -0.52
CA ALA A 93 -10.51 -19.75 -1.43
C ALA A 93 -10.07 -21.13 -0.91
N ILE A 94 -8.92 -21.20 -0.25
CA ILE A 94 -8.44 -22.42 0.40
C ILE A 94 -9.29 -22.73 1.65
N GLU A 95 -9.56 -21.73 2.49
CA GLU A 95 -10.32 -21.90 3.74
C GLU A 95 -11.79 -22.28 3.51
N LEU A 96 -12.45 -21.62 2.56
CA LEU A 96 -13.90 -21.74 2.32
C LEU A 96 -14.25 -22.73 1.20
N GLY A 97 -13.27 -23.40 0.60
CA GLY A 97 -13.49 -24.30 -0.54
C GLY A 97 -14.04 -23.60 -1.79
N GLY A 98 -13.88 -22.29 -1.89
CA GLY A 98 -14.30 -21.47 -3.03
C GLY A 98 -15.67 -20.78 -2.91
N ASP A 99 -16.50 -21.15 -1.93
CA ASP A 99 -17.81 -20.53 -1.72
C ASP A 99 -17.71 -19.28 -0.83
N GLY A 100 -18.46 -18.22 -1.17
CA GLY A 100 -18.55 -17.01 -0.33
C GLY A 100 -17.32 -16.10 -0.33
N VAL A 101 -16.28 -16.39 -1.12
CA VAL A 101 -15.00 -15.64 -1.15
C VAL A 101 -15.12 -14.21 -1.71
N TRP A 102 -16.12 -13.96 -2.55
CA TRP A 102 -16.19 -12.72 -3.34
C TRP A 102 -16.43 -11.47 -2.50
N LEU A 103 -17.33 -11.53 -1.52
CA LEU A 103 -17.70 -10.35 -0.74
C LEU A 103 -16.55 -9.89 0.19
N PRO A 104 -15.88 -10.77 0.95
CA PRO A 104 -14.71 -10.37 1.74
C PRO A 104 -13.55 -9.89 0.85
N THR A 105 -13.32 -10.56 -0.29
CA THR A 105 -12.28 -10.14 -1.26
C THR A 105 -12.55 -8.75 -1.82
N LEU A 106 -13.80 -8.46 -2.19
CA LEU A 106 -14.20 -7.15 -2.70
C LEU A 106 -14.03 -6.06 -1.62
N PHE A 107 -14.34 -6.38 -0.37
CA PHE A 107 -14.10 -5.48 0.76
C PHE A 107 -12.61 -5.14 0.90
N VAL A 108 -11.73 -6.15 0.90
CA VAL A 108 -10.27 -5.95 0.98
C VAL A 108 -9.76 -5.12 -0.20
N LEU A 109 -10.27 -5.37 -1.41
CA LEU A 109 -9.93 -4.61 -2.60
C LEU A 109 -10.29 -3.13 -2.47
N VAL A 110 -11.54 -2.83 -2.08
CA VAL A 110 -12.05 -1.46 -1.98
C VAL A 110 -11.35 -0.70 -0.87
N VAL A 111 -11.20 -1.31 0.31
CA VAL A 111 -10.54 -0.68 1.45
C VAL A 111 -9.05 -0.51 1.20
N GLY A 112 -8.37 -1.53 0.67
CA GLY A 112 -6.95 -1.46 0.32
C GLY A 112 -6.67 -0.38 -0.73
N PHE A 113 -7.54 -0.28 -1.75
CA PHE A 113 -7.48 0.81 -2.72
C PHE A 113 -7.68 2.17 -2.04
N GLY A 114 -8.75 2.32 -1.24
CA GLY A 114 -9.11 3.58 -0.60
C GLY A 114 -8.01 4.10 0.34
N VAL A 115 -7.45 3.22 1.18
CA VAL A 115 -6.35 3.54 2.09
C VAL A 115 -5.12 3.97 1.32
N THR A 116 -4.70 3.18 0.33
CA THR A 116 -3.51 3.50 -0.47
C THR A 116 -3.70 4.80 -1.24
N TYR A 117 -4.87 4.99 -1.87
CA TYR A 117 -5.19 6.19 -2.63
C TYR A 117 -5.19 7.44 -1.74
N GLY A 118 -5.81 7.34 -0.57
CA GLY A 118 -5.87 8.42 0.42
C GLY A 118 -4.47 8.85 0.86
N VAL A 119 -3.64 7.90 1.27
CA VAL A 119 -2.27 8.18 1.71
C VAL A 119 -1.42 8.72 0.55
N ALA A 120 -1.41 8.06 -0.60
CA ALA A 120 -0.65 8.51 -1.76
C ALA A 120 -1.06 9.93 -2.22
N THR A 121 -2.37 10.24 -2.17
CA THR A 121 -2.86 11.58 -2.48
C THR A 121 -2.37 12.61 -1.45
N PHE A 122 -2.47 12.30 -0.16
CA PHE A 122 -2.01 13.18 0.91
C PHE A 122 -0.50 13.40 0.84
N THR A 123 0.29 12.35 0.64
CA THR A 123 1.75 12.43 0.46
C THR A 123 2.10 13.30 -0.74
N ARG A 124 1.41 13.14 -1.88
CA ARG A 124 1.63 13.99 -3.06
C ARG A 124 1.34 15.46 -2.76
N ILE A 125 0.24 15.77 -2.07
CA ILE A 125 -0.12 17.14 -1.67
C ILE A 125 0.95 17.72 -0.74
N ALA A 126 1.40 16.94 0.25
CA ALA A 126 2.42 17.36 1.20
C ALA A 126 3.76 17.67 0.49
N MET A 127 4.17 16.82 -0.45
CA MET A 127 5.39 17.04 -1.25
C MET A 127 5.32 18.35 -2.04
N HIS A 128 4.17 18.66 -2.66
CA HIS A 128 3.99 19.92 -3.37
C HIS A 128 4.11 21.14 -2.44
N ARG A 129 3.53 21.07 -1.24
CA ARG A 129 3.55 22.21 -0.29
C ARG A 129 4.92 22.47 0.34
N LEU A 130 5.74 21.44 0.54
CA LEU A 130 7.05 21.58 1.17
C LEU A 130 8.10 22.24 0.26
N GLU A 131 7.84 22.31 -1.04
CA GLU A 131 8.76 22.88 -2.04
C GLU A 131 8.44 24.34 -2.37
N ASP A 132 7.25 24.82 -1.97
CA ASP A 132 6.83 26.21 -2.11
C ASP A 132 7.40 27.13 -1.00
N TRP A 133 8.21 26.58 -0.07
CA TRP A 133 8.87 27.27 1.05
C TRP A 133 10.39 27.30 0.86
#